data_AF-A0A6B0SNR1-F1
#
_entry.id   AF-A0A6B0SNR1-F1
#
_cell.length_a   1.000
_cell.length_b   1.000
_cell.length_c   1.000
_cell.angle_alpha   90.00
_cell.angle_beta   90.00
_cell.angle_gamma   90.00
#
_symmetry.space_group_name_H-M   'P 1'
#
loop_
_entity.id
_entity.type
_entity.pdbx_description
1 polymer ?
#
loop_
_entity_poly.entity_id
_entity_poly.type
_entity_poly.pdbx_seq_one_letter_code
_entity_poly.pdbx_strand_id
1 'polypeptide(L)'
;AVREAAVAARNVEKLVASVRDRDDGFRPRLDRYTFDSPGWLVSVGDGALAKVGPTVFRGPAANAVKSGVGAAYLASAGDIRDAVGLLREEFELESTVDERR
;
A
#
# COMPACT_ATOMS: atom_id res chain seq x y z
N ALA A 1 5.55 -0.93 -6.68
CA ALA A 1 6.39 -0.21 -5.70
C ALA A 1 6.55 -0.97 -4.38
N VAL A 2 5.68 -0.82 -3.36
CA VAL A 2 5.96 -1.40 -2.01
C VAL A 2 6.11 -2.92 -2.00
N ARG A 3 5.18 -3.67 -2.63
CA ARG A 3 5.29 -5.14 -2.72
C ARG A 3 6.54 -5.62 -3.47
N GLU A 4 6.95 -4.87 -4.48
CA GLU A 4 8.15 -5.13 -5.28
C GLU A 4 9.42 -4.83 -4.48
N ALA A 5 9.42 -3.75 -3.69
CA ALA A 5 10.54 -3.38 -2.82
C ALA A 5 10.85 -4.49 -1.80
N ALA A 6 9.82 -5.13 -1.24
CA ALA A 6 10.01 -6.26 -0.33
C ALA A 6 10.68 -7.47 -1.01
N VAL A 7 10.34 -7.76 -2.27
CA VAL A 7 10.99 -8.83 -3.06
C VAL A 7 12.44 -8.45 -3.38
N ALA A 8 12.68 -7.21 -3.80
CA ALA A 8 14.01 -6.70 -4.08
C ALA A 8 14.92 -6.77 -2.85
N ALA A 9 14.45 -6.35 -1.68
CA ALA A 9 15.19 -6.40 -0.43
C ALA A 9 15.64 -7.82 -0.08
N ARG A 10 14.72 -8.80 -0.13
CA ARG A 10 15.06 -10.22 0.12
C ARG A 10 16.07 -10.77 -0.90
N ASN A 11 15.97 -10.37 -2.16
CA ASN A 11 16.92 -10.80 -3.18
C ASN A 11 18.32 -10.22 -2.95
N VAL A 12 18.42 -8.96 -2.52
CA VAL A 12 19.69 -8.34 -2.13
C VAL A 12 20.29 -9.06 -0.92
N GLU A 13 19.48 -9.38 0.09
CA GLU A 13 19.93 -10.16 1.27
C GLU A 13 20.52 -11.52 0.86
N LYS A 14 19.83 -12.27 0.00
CA LYS A 14 20.31 -13.56 -0.54
C LYS A 14 21.65 -13.43 -1.26
N LEU A 15 21.83 -12.37 -2.06
CA LEU A 15 23.09 -12.12 -2.76
C LEU A 15 24.23 -11.80 -1.79
N VAL A 16 24.00 -10.93 -0.81
CA VAL A 16 25.00 -10.56 0.19
C VAL A 16 25.42 -11.79 1.02
N ALA A 17 24.46 -12.64 1.42
CA ALA A 17 24.74 -13.88 2.11
C ALA A 17 25.62 -14.82 1.28
N SER A 18 25.26 -15.06 0.00
CA SER A 18 26.04 -15.93 -0.89
C SER A 18 27.50 -15.48 -1.08
N VAL A 19 27.75 -14.16 -1.09
CA VAL A 19 29.11 -13.61 -1.19
C VAL A 19 29.89 -13.82 0.11
N ARG A 20 29.23 -13.67 1.27
CA ARG A 20 29.86 -13.83 2.59
C ARG A 20 30.22 -15.29 2.87
N ASP A 21 29.33 -16.22 2.51
CA ASP A 21 29.50 -17.64 2.79
C ASP A 21 30.49 -18.31 1.81
N ARG A 22 31.01 -17.55 0.84
CA ARG A 22 31.89 -18.04 -0.25
C ARG A 22 31.33 -19.29 -0.90
N ASP A 23 30.03 -19.22 -1.20
CA ASP A 23 29.29 -20.31 -1.83
C ASP A 23 29.96 -20.66 -3.16
N ASP A 24 29.94 -21.95 -3.46
CA ASP A 24 30.76 -22.73 -4.42
C ASP A 24 30.68 -22.36 -5.92
N GLY A 25 30.24 -21.14 -6.23
CA GLY A 25 30.16 -20.58 -7.59
C GLY A 25 28.75 -20.58 -8.17
N PHE A 26 27.76 -21.14 -7.47
CA PHE A 26 26.36 -21.04 -7.89
C PHE A 26 25.70 -19.76 -7.36
N ARG A 27 25.06 -19.00 -8.27
CA ARG A 27 24.33 -17.79 -7.89
C ARG A 27 23.02 -18.19 -7.19
N PRO A 28 22.65 -17.55 -6.06
CA PRO A 28 21.41 -17.89 -5.37
C PRO A 28 20.21 -17.64 -6.27
N ARG A 29 19.21 -18.52 -6.16
CA ARG A 29 17.98 -18.40 -6.92
C ARG A 29 17.13 -17.27 -6.33
N LEU A 30 16.97 -16.20 -7.11
CA LEU A 30 16.24 -15.01 -6.71
C LEU A 30 14.72 -15.21 -6.82
N ASP A 31 13.99 -14.58 -5.90
CA ASP A 31 12.53 -14.51 -5.92
C ASP A 31 12.07 -13.72 -7.14
N ARG A 32 11.09 -14.24 -7.87
CA ARG A 32 10.45 -13.53 -8.98
C ARG A 32 9.21 -12.79 -8.48
N TYR A 33 9.18 -11.47 -8.68
CA TYR A 33 7.95 -10.72 -8.49
C TYR A 33 7.05 -10.87 -9.72
N THR A 34 5.78 -11.20 -9.48
CA THR A 34 4.72 -11.09 -10.48
C THR A 34 3.75 -10.06 -9.99
N PHE A 35 3.45 -9.08 -10.83
CA PHE A 35 2.46 -8.06 -10.50
C PHE A 35 1.06 -8.66 -10.70
N ASP A 36 0.31 -8.76 -9.61
CA ASP A 36 -1.14 -8.92 -9.65
C ASP A 36 -1.78 -7.59 -9.24
N SER A 37 -2.70 -7.11 -10.07
CA SER A 37 -3.32 -5.79 -9.89
C SER A 37 -4.40 -5.89 -8.80
N PRO A 38 -4.23 -5.22 -7.64
CA PRO A 38 -5.17 -5.34 -6.52
C PRO A 38 -6.53 -4.66 -6.77
N GLY A 39 -6.67 -3.95 -7.90
CA GLY A 39 -7.70 -2.93 -8.10
C GLY A 39 -7.10 -1.52 -7.98
N TRP A 40 -7.89 -0.51 -8.36
CA TRP A 40 -7.50 0.90 -8.33
C TRP A 40 -8.61 1.71 -7.65
N LEU A 41 -8.21 2.79 -6.95
CA LEU A 41 -9.11 3.65 -6.21
C LEU A 41 -8.86 5.10 -6.62
N VAL A 42 -9.92 5.82 -6.94
CA VAL A 42 -9.86 7.22 -7.40
C VAL A 42 -10.94 8.02 -6.68
N SER A 43 -10.57 9.14 -6.06
CA SER A 43 -11.54 10.08 -5.51
C SER A 43 -11.70 11.29 -6.43
N VAL A 44 -12.92 11.78 -6.61
CA VAL A 44 -13.23 13.01 -7.35
C VAL A 44 -14.16 13.86 -6.48
N GLY A 45 -13.61 14.87 -5.79
CA GLY A 45 -14.37 15.69 -4.84
C GLY A 45 -14.99 14.86 -3.71
N ASP A 46 -16.20 15.23 -3.27
CA ASP A 46 -16.94 14.56 -2.17
C ASP A 46 -17.58 13.22 -2.57
N GLY A 47 -17.31 12.73 -3.80
CA GLY A 47 -17.84 11.46 -4.31
C GLY A 47 -16.72 10.54 -4.80
N ALA A 48 -16.28 9.59 -3.97
CA ALA A 48 -15.25 8.63 -4.38
C ALA A 48 -15.81 7.45 -5.20
N LEU A 49 -14.93 6.84 -6.01
CA LEU A 49 -15.13 5.58 -6.70
C LEU A 49 -13.97 4.62 -6.38
N ALA A 50 -14.28 3.44 -5.84
CA ALA A 50 -13.28 2.44 -5.49
C ALA A 50 -13.54 1.12 -6.22
N LYS A 51 -12.52 0.54 -6.87
CA LYS A 51 -12.60 -0.81 -7.44
C LYS A 51 -11.77 -1.79 -6.62
N VAL A 52 -12.42 -2.78 -6.04
CA VAL A 52 -11.78 -3.90 -5.31
C VAL A 52 -12.13 -5.19 -6.02
N GLY A 53 -11.14 -5.86 -6.62
CA GLY A 53 -11.39 -7.03 -7.46
C GLY A 53 -12.38 -6.72 -8.61
N PRO A 54 -13.46 -7.50 -8.78
CA PRO A 54 -14.48 -7.24 -9.80
C PRO A 54 -15.50 -6.16 -9.42
N THR A 55 -15.50 -5.69 -8.16
CA THR A 55 -16.58 -4.86 -7.60
C THR A 55 -16.24 -3.37 -7.61
N VAL A 56 -17.23 -2.52 -7.92
CA VAL A 56 -17.11 -1.06 -7.91
C VAL A 56 -18.00 -0.47 -6.80
N PHE A 57 -17.39 0.29 -5.89
CA PHE A 57 -18.05 1.05 -4.83
C PHE A 57 -18.14 2.52 -5.20
N ARG A 58 -19.17 3.22 -4.69
CA ARG A 58 -19.39 4.66 -4.92
C ARG A 58 -19.74 5.38 -3.61
N GLY A 59 -19.43 6.67 -3.51
CA GLY A 59 -19.84 7.53 -2.40
C GLY A 59 -19.30 7.06 -1.04
N PRO A 60 -20.10 7.04 0.05
CA PRO A 60 -19.61 6.71 1.39
C PRO A 60 -18.90 5.34 1.49
N ALA A 61 -19.38 4.35 0.74
CA ALA A 61 -18.75 3.02 0.70
C ALA A 61 -17.37 3.05 0.02
N ALA A 62 -17.18 3.90 -0.99
CA ALA A 62 -15.87 4.10 -1.61
C ALA A 62 -14.92 4.87 -0.68
N ASN A 63 -15.43 5.83 0.10
CA ASN A 63 -14.64 6.55 1.11
C ASN A 63 -14.12 5.60 2.19
N ALA A 64 -14.99 4.73 2.72
CA ALA A 64 -14.57 3.72 3.71
C ALA A 64 -13.47 2.78 3.17
N VAL A 65 -13.58 2.35 1.91
CA VAL A 65 -12.55 1.52 1.26
C VAL A 65 -11.24 2.30 1.09
N LYS A 66 -11.30 3.60 0.76
CA LYS A 66 -10.12 4.48 0.64
C LYS A 66 -9.36 4.57 1.95
N SER A 67 -10.04 4.91 3.04
CA SER A 67 -9.43 5.06 4.36
C SER A 67 -8.82 3.73 4.83
N GLY A 68 -9.51 2.61 4.60
CA GLY A 68 -9.01 1.28 4.93
C GLY A 68 -7.72 0.92 4.17
N VAL A 69 -7.66 1.21 2.86
CA VAL A 69 -6.45 0.96 2.05
C VAL A 69 -5.29 1.88 2.45
N GLY A 70 -5.57 3.16 2.74
CA GLY A 70 -4.57 4.10 3.23
C GLY A 70 -3.95 3.66 4.55
N ALA A 71 -4.78 3.26 5.52
CA ALA A 71 -4.32 2.74 6.80
C ALA A 71 -3.46 1.48 6.63
N ALA A 72 -3.87 0.54 5.78
CA ALA A 72 -3.13 -0.69 5.53
C ALA A 72 -1.78 -0.42 4.86
N TYR A 73 -1.71 0.54 3.94
CA TYR A 73 -0.46 0.95 3.29
C TYR A 73 0.52 1.55 4.31
N LEU A 74 0.05 2.46 5.16
CA LEU A 74 0.88 3.11 6.19
C LEU A 74 1.36 2.11 7.25
N ALA A 75 0.49 1.19 7.70
CA ALA A 75 0.86 0.11 8.60
C ALA A 75 1.96 -0.79 8.00
N SER A 76 1.92 -1.05 6.69
CA SER A 76 2.94 -1.84 6.00
C SER A 76 4.30 -1.14 5.86
N ALA A 77 4.33 0.20 5.98
CA ALA A 77 5.54 1.01 5.87
C ALA A 77 6.31 1.16 7.20
N GLY A 78 5.72 0.76 8.34
CA GLY A 78 6.42 0.65 9.63
C GLY A 78 6.16 1.78 10.64
N ASP A 79 5.50 2.87 10.25
CA ASP A 79 5.19 4.00 11.15
C ASP A 79 3.70 4.08 11.50
N ILE A 80 3.31 3.30 12.52
CA ILE A 80 1.95 3.27 13.06
C ILE A 80 1.49 4.67 13.55
N ARG A 81 2.42 5.53 14.00
CA ARG A 81 2.11 6.90 14.45
C ARG A 81 1.76 7.84 13.30
N ASP A 82 2.52 7.78 12.21
CA ASP A 82 2.25 8.59 11.02
C ASP A 82 0.97 8.11 10.30
N ALA A 83 0.69 6.80 10.39
CA ALA A 83 -0.56 6.21 9.92
C ALA A 83 -1.80 6.82 10.60
N VAL A 84 -1.74 7.01 11.92
CA VAL A 84 -2.83 7.57 12.73
C VAL A 84 -2.97 9.08 12.50
N GLY A 85 -1.86 9.80 12.31
CA GLY A 85 -1.87 11.23 11.99
C GLY A 85 -2.58 11.52 10.66
N LEU A 86 -2.25 10.78 9.60
CA LEU A 86 -2.86 10.97 8.28
C LEU A 86 -4.36 10.63 8.28
N LEU A 87 -4.77 9.58 9.00
CA LEU A 87 -6.19 9.26 9.17
C LEU A 87 -6.95 10.41 9.84
N ARG A 88 -6.39 10.99 10.90
CA ARG A 88 -6.99 12.10 11.64
C ARG A 88 -7.15 13.34 10.75
N GLU A 89 -6.15 13.63 9.92
CA GLU A 89 -6.18 14.75 8.98
C GLU A 89 -7.22 14.53 7.86
N GLU A 90 -7.35 13.32 7.30
CA GLU A 90 -8.42 13.01 6.33
C GLU A 90 -9.82 13.16 6.95
N PHE A 91 -10.05 12.71 8.19
CA PHE A 91 -11.35 12.85 8.87
C PHE A 91 -11.69 14.30 9.24
N GLU A 92 -10.71 15.10 9.65
CA GLU A 92 -10.92 16.52 9.98
C GLU A 92 -11.26 17.35 8.73
N LEU A 93 -10.64 17.03 7.58
CA LEU A 93 -10.98 17.64 6.29
C LEU A 93 -12.38 17.26 5.80
N GLU A 94 -12.83 16.02 6.01
CA GLU A 94 -14.21 15.61 5.70
C GLU A 94 -15.24 16.34 6.59
N SER A 95 -14.96 16.52 7.88
CA SER A 95 -15.88 17.22 8.80
C SER A 95 -16.04 18.72 8.50
N THR A 96 -14.99 19.38 7.99
CA THR A 96 -15.05 20.82 7.67
C THR A 96 -15.76 21.11 6.35
N VAL A 97 -15.88 20.12 5.45
CA VAL A 97 -16.66 20.22 4.22
C VAL A 97 -18.16 20.07 4.49
N ASP A 98 -18.55 19.22 5.45
CA ASP A 98 -19.96 19.01 5.83
C ASP A 98 -20.57 20.24 6.55
N GLU A 99 -19.78 21.00 7.32
CA GLU A 99 -20.22 22.24 8.01
C GLU A 99 -20.40 23.46 7.09
N ARG A 100 -19.93 23.38 5.83
CA ARG A 100 -19.98 24.50 4.86
C ARG A 100 -21.18 24.43 3.90
N ARG A 101 -22.08 23.46 4.09
CA ARG A 101 -23.24 23.18 3.22
C ARG A 101 -24.55 23.52 3.91
#